data_AF-A0A959EGL8-F1
#
_entry.id   AF-A0A959EGL8-F1
#
_cell.length_a   1.000
_cell.length_b   1.000
_cell.length_c   1.000
_cell.angle_alpha   90.00
_cell.angle_beta   90.00
_cell.angle_gamma   90.00
#
_symmetry.space_group_name_H-M   'P 1'
#
loop_
_entity.id
_entity.type
_entity.pdbx_description
1 polymer ?
#
loop_
_entity_poly.entity_id
_entity_poly.type
_entity_poly.pdbx_seq_one_letter_code
_entity_poly.pdbx_strand_id
1 'polypeptide(L)'
;MVKQVGKPEVETQPLSPPPGWKSIVRVLLVAFALWIIMGPKDFIVWKDGKPELAPWRKAKLERELEELDSAEQYVLFARVPGNYPCYNCFDKEKIFLNYEEVWKYGVTTQKEKGRYPQGPPIFGLKYEI
;
A
#
# COMPACT_ATOMS: atom_id res chain seq x y z
N MET A 1 24.95 51.90 -10.25
CA MET A 1 24.34 51.44 -11.52
C MET A 1 23.89 50.01 -11.32
N VAL A 2 22.58 49.77 -11.24
CA VAL A 2 21.98 48.46 -10.98
C VAL A 2 21.83 47.72 -12.31
N LYS A 3 22.43 46.53 -12.39
CA LYS A 3 22.41 45.65 -13.56
C LYS A 3 20.99 45.06 -13.70
N GLN A 4 20.32 45.34 -14.81
CA GLN A 4 19.05 44.71 -15.18
C GLN A 4 19.31 43.22 -15.42
N VAL A 5 18.67 42.35 -14.63
CA VAL A 5 18.68 40.89 -14.85
C VAL A 5 17.60 40.60 -15.89
N GLY A 6 18.02 40.10 -17.06
CA GLY A 6 17.14 39.77 -18.18
C GLY A 6 16.15 38.67 -17.83
N LYS A 7 14.90 38.86 -18.29
CA LYS A 7 13.80 37.90 -18.26
C LYS A 7 14.17 36.67 -19.11
N PRO A 8 14.08 35.42 -18.60
CA PRO A 8 14.34 34.26 -19.44
C PRO A 8 13.20 34.10 -20.44
N GLU A 9 13.57 34.12 -21.72
CA GLU A 9 12.71 33.79 -22.85
C GLU A 9 12.50 32.28 -22.86
N VAL A 10 11.26 31.85 -22.64
CA VAL A 10 10.88 30.43 -22.65
C VAL A 10 10.76 29.99 -24.10
N GLU A 11 11.80 29.32 -24.58
CA GLU A 11 11.85 28.69 -25.90
C GLU A 11 10.74 27.62 -25.99
N THR A 12 9.69 27.94 -26.76
CA THR A 12 8.54 27.04 -26.96
C THR A 12 8.91 26.07 -28.07
N GLN A 13 9.26 24.83 -27.70
CA GLN A 13 9.54 23.78 -28.69
C GLN A 13 8.29 23.49 -29.54
N PRO A 14 8.43 23.32 -30.87
CA PRO A 14 7.29 23.04 -31.73
C PRO A 14 6.67 21.69 -31.37
N LEU A 15 5.37 21.72 -31.09
CA LEU A 15 4.57 20.51 -30.82
C LEU A 15 4.75 19.55 -32.00
N SER A 16 5.27 18.35 -31.74
CA SER A 16 5.49 17.33 -32.76
C SER A 16 4.20 17.04 -33.55
N PRO A 17 4.27 16.83 -34.89
CA PRO A 17 3.08 16.59 -35.69
C PRO A 17 2.31 15.37 -35.16
N PRO A 18 0.96 15.41 -35.15
CA PRO A 18 0.18 14.32 -34.61
C PRO A 18 0.48 13.03 -35.37
N PRO A 19 0.61 11.90 -34.66
CA PRO A 19 0.91 10.63 -35.29
C PRO A 19 -0.17 10.29 -36.32
N GLY A 20 0.24 9.86 -37.52
CA GLY A 20 -0.69 9.50 -38.58
C GLY A 20 -1.64 8.36 -38.17
N TRP A 21 -2.84 8.32 -38.73
CA TRP A 21 -3.90 7.33 -38.46
C TRP A 21 -3.39 5.88 -38.37
N LYS A 22 -2.46 5.49 -39.25
CA LYS A 22 -1.87 4.14 -39.27
C LYS A 22 -1.11 3.83 -37.98
N SER A 23 -0.44 4.81 -37.39
CA SER A 23 0.27 4.66 -36.11
C SER A 23 -0.72 4.55 -34.95
N ILE A 24 -1.83 5.32 -34.97
CA ILE A 24 -2.89 5.23 -33.97
C ILE A 24 -3.55 3.84 -34.00
N VAL A 25 -3.90 3.34 -35.18
CA VAL A 25 -4.48 1.99 -35.34
C VAL A 25 -3.53 0.91 -34.86
N ARG A 26 -2.22 1.02 -35.14
CA ARG A 26 -1.22 0.07 -34.63
C ARG A 26 -1.14 0.06 -33.11
N VAL A 27 -1.13 1.23 -32.46
CA VAL A 27 -1.12 1.33 -31.00
C VAL A 27 -2.39 0.73 -30.40
N LEU A 28 -3.56 1.00 -30.98
CA LEU A 28 -4.82 0.42 -30.52
C LEU A 28 -4.86 -1.10 -30.68
N LEU A 29 -4.36 -1.64 -31.78
CA LEU A 29 -4.28 -3.09 -31.99
C LEU A 29 -3.34 -3.77 -30.99
N VAL A 30 -2.19 -3.16 -30.70
CA VAL A 30 -1.25 -3.66 -29.69
C VAL A 30 -1.88 -3.61 -28.30
N ALA A 31 -2.53 -2.50 -27.93
CA ALA A 31 -3.21 -2.36 -26.65
C ALA A 31 -4.35 -3.39 -26.49
N PHE A 32 -5.12 -3.62 -27.55
CA PHE A 32 -6.20 -4.61 -27.55
C PHE A 32 -5.67 -6.05 -27.43
N ALA A 33 -4.60 -6.39 -28.14
CA ALA A 33 -3.95 -7.69 -28.02
C ALA A 33 -3.40 -7.93 -26.61
N LEU A 34 -2.78 -6.91 -26.00
CA LEU A 34 -2.33 -6.97 -24.61
C LEU A 34 -3.49 -7.17 -23.62
N TRP A 35 -4.63 -6.52 -23.85
CA TRP A 35 -5.82 -6.66 -23.01
C TRP A 35 -6.41 -8.08 -23.07
N ILE A 36 -6.43 -8.73 -24.24
CA ILE A 36 -6.87 -10.13 -24.38
C ILE A 36 -5.93 -11.08 -23.62
N ILE A 37 -4.61 -10.90 -23.75
CA ILE A 37 -3.62 -11.75 -23.06
C ILE A 37 -3.72 -11.62 -21.54
N MET A 38 -4.00 -10.41 -21.05
CA MET A 38 -4.22 -10.14 -19.61
C MET A 38 -5.67 -10.31 -19.17
N GLY A 39 -6.52 -10.90 -20.01
CA GLY A 39 -7.95 -11.06 -19.76
C GLY A 39 -8.26 -11.79 -18.44
N PRO A 40 -9.49 -11.63 -17.92
CA PRO A 40 -9.87 -12.16 -16.62
C PRO A 40 -9.72 -13.67 -16.57
N LYS A 41 -9.07 -14.18 -15.52
CA LYS A 41 -8.99 -15.61 -15.24
C LYS A 41 -10.35 -16.13 -14.80
N ASP A 42 -10.74 -17.29 -15.31
CA ASP A 42 -12.00 -17.94 -14.91
C ASP A 42 -11.98 -18.27 -13.41
N PHE A 43 -13.08 -17.92 -12.74
CA PHE A 43 -13.29 -18.19 -11.32
C PHE A 43 -13.87 -19.59 -11.07
N ILE A 44 -14.57 -20.14 -12.06
CA ILE A 44 -15.23 -21.45 -12.00
C ILE A 44 -14.67 -22.31 -13.12
N VAL A 45 -14.19 -23.50 -12.78
CA VAL A 45 -13.69 -24.52 -13.70
C VAL A 45 -14.62 -25.72 -13.63
N TRP A 46 -15.00 -26.26 -14.79
CA TRP A 46 -15.81 -27.47 -14.84
C TRP A 46 -14.93 -28.69 -14.73
N LYS A 47 -15.16 -29.51 -13.70
CA LYS A 47 -14.47 -30.79 -13.50
C LYS A 47 -15.53 -31.87 -13.29
N ASP A 48 -15.49 -32.92 -14.12
CA ASP A 48 -16.42 -34.06 -14.06
C ASP A 48 -17.91 -33.65 -14.09
N GLY A 49 -18.24 -32.64 -14.90
CA GLY A 49 -19.61 -32.12 -15.03
C GLY A 49 -20.10 -31.26 -13.86
N LYS A 50 -19.24 -30.99 -12.86
CA LYS A 50 -19.56 -30.12 -11.72
C LYS A 50 -18.78 -28.80 -11.80
N PRO A 51 -19.41 -27.66 -11.49
CA PRO A 51 -18.71 -26.39 -11.38
C PRO A 51 -17.90 -26.37 -10.08
N GLU A 52 -16.59 -26.20 -10.17
CA GLU A 52 -15.69 -26.03 -9.03
C GLU A 52 -15.00 -24.67 -9.05
N LEU A 53 -14.63 -24.14 -7.87
CA LEU A 53 -13.75 -22.98 -7.82
C LEU A 53 -12.40 -23.28 -8.48
N ALA A 54 -11.91 -22.33 -9.27
CA ALA A 54 -10.59 -22.42 -9.86
C ALA A 54 -9.51 -22.65 -8.77
N PRO A 55 -8.48 -23.47 -9.04
CA PRO A 55 -7.47 -23.83 -8.04
C PRO A 55 -6.79 -22.63 -7.38
N TRP A 56 -6.51 -21.57 -8.16
CA TRP A 56 -5.91 -20.33 -7.65
C TRP A 56 -6.82 -19.62 -6.63
N ARG A 57 -8.14 -19.78 -6.75
CA ARG A 57 -9.11 -19.17 -5.84
C ARG A 57 -9.23 -19.98 -4.55
N LYS A 58 -9.18 -21.31 -4.64
CA LYS A 58 -9.10 -22.19 -3.45
C LYS A 58 -7.81 -21.91 -2.66
N ALA A 59 -6.67 -21.83 -3.35
CA ALA A 59 -5.40 -21.49 -2.71
C ALA A 59 -5.42 -20.09 -2.06
N LYS A 60 -6.05 -19.09 -2.70
CA LYS A 60 -6.24 -17.78 -2.10
C LYS A 60 -7.09 -17.85 -0.82
N LEU A 61 -8.18 -18.61 -0.85
CA LEU A 61 -9.07 -18.79 0.29
C LEU A 61 -8.33 -19.45 1.47
N GLU A 62 -7.60 -20.53 1.22
CA GLU A 62 -6.81 -21.22 2.25
C GLU A 62 -5.79 -20.27 2.90
N ARG A 63 -5.08 -19.47 2.08
CA ARG A 63 -4.14 -18.46 2.59
C ARG A 63 -4.84 -17.41 3.45
N GLU A 64 -6.00 -16.91 3.01
CA GLU A 64 -6.75 -15.89 3.77
C GLU A 64 -7.29 -16.45 5.10
N LEU A 65 -7.71 -17.72 5.12
CA LEU A 65 -8.09 -18.40 6.36
C LEU A 65 -6.91 -18.54 7.31
N GLU A 66 -5.73 -18.94 6.82
CA GLU A 66 -4.51 -19.02 7.61
C GLU A 66 -4.08 -17.64 8.15
N GLU A 67 -4.19 -16.58 7.33
CA GLU A 67 -3.93 -15.20 7.75
C GLU A 67 -4.91 -14.75 8.86
N LEU A 68 -6.17 -15.16 8.80
CA LEU A 68 -7.15 -14.87 9.86
C LEU A 68 -6.86 -15.64 11.15
N ASP A 69 -6.54 -16.93 11.05
CA ASP A 69 -6.22 -17.77 12.22
C ASP A 69 -4.92 -17.33 12.92
N SER A 70 -3.99 -16.73 12.16
CA SER A 70 -2.74 -16.16 12.68
C SER A 70 -2.83 -14.70 13.09
N ALA A 71 -3.99 -14.05 12.92
CA ALA A 71 -4.19 -12.66 13.29
C ALA A 71 -4.23 -12.49 14.81
N GLU A 72 -3.39 -11.60 15.34
CA GLU A 72 -3.38 -11.19 16.74
C GLU A 72 -3.67 -9.68 16.85
N GLN A 73 -4.48 -9.31 17.84
CA GLN A 73 -4.62 -7.92 18.26
C GLN A 73 -3.50 -7.61 19.26
N TYR A 74 -2.92 -6.43 19.15
CA TYR A 74 -1.84 -6.00 20.03
C TYR A 74 -2.01 -4.55 20.46
N VAL A 75 -1.29 -4.20 21.52
CA VAL A 75 -1.19 -2.86 22.05
C VAL A 75 0.27 -2.40 22.13
N LEU A 76 0.50 -1.13 21.81
CA LEU A 76 1.72 -0.41 22.13
C LEU A 76 1.42 0.59 23.23
N PHE A 77 2.14 0.50 24.33
CA PHE A 77 1.99 1.40 25.48
C PHE A 77 3.33 1.90 25.98
N ALA A 78 3.32 3.02 26.69
CA ALA A 78 4.51 3.67 27.18
C ALA A 78 5.08 2.97 28.42
N ARG A 79 6.33 2.50 28.34
CA ARG A 79 7.15 2.09 29.50
C ARG A 79 7.99 3.22 30.06
N VAL A 80 8.10 4.34 29.34
CA VAL A 80 8.76 5.57 29.80
C VAL A 80 7.78 6.72 29.64
N PRO A 81 7.42 7.46 30.70
CA PRO A 81 6.58 8.64 30.57
C PRO A 81 7.23 9.68 29.63
N GLY A 82 6.46 10.28 28.72
CA GLY A 82 7.02 11.22 27.76
C GLY A 82 6.07 11.66 26.66
N ASN A 83 6.58 12.50 25.75
CA ASN A 83 5.84 12.96 24.58
C ASN A 83 6.09 12.03 23.38
N TYR A 84 5.04 11.36 22.93
CA TYR A 84 5.03 10.47 21.78
C TYR A 84 4.35 11.15 20.59
N PRO A 85 4.73 10.84 19.34
CA PRO A 85 4.05 11.38 18.17
C PRO A 85 2.58 10.97 18.14
N CYS A 86 1.69 11.89 17.78
CA CYS A 86 0.28 11.61 17.58
C CYS A 86 -0.09 11.82 16.11
N TYR A 87 -0.39 10.72 15.42
CA TYR A 87 -0.76 10.77 14.00
C TYR A 87 -2.26 11.00 13.77
N ASN A 88 -3.07 10.91 14.82
CA ASN A 88 -4.53 11.03 14.74
C ASN A 88 -5.09 12.23 15.55
N CYS A 89 -4.21 13.12 16.00
CA CYS A 89 -4.58 14.34 16.71
C CYS A 89 -4.68 15.49 15.71
N PHE A 90 -5.77 16.27 15.78
CA PHE A 90 -5.99 17.38 14.84
C PHE A 90 -5.00 18.54 15.02
N ASP A 91 -4.80 19.00 16.25
CA ASP A 91 -4.04 20.23 16.54
C ASP A 91 -2.69 19.98 17.21
N LYS A 92 -2.29 18.71 17.36
CA LYS A 92 -1.11 18.33 18.15
C LYS A 92 -0.30 17.27 17.41
N GLU A 93 0.99 17.56 17.22
CA GLU A 93 1.93 16.58 16.66
C GLU A 93 2.33 15.50 17.69
N LYS A 94 2.13 15.78 18.99
CA LYS A 94 2.54 14.91 20.10
C LYS A 94 1.48 14.82 21.19
N ILE A 95 1.46 13.68 21.87
CA ILE A 95 0.68 13.41 23.08
C ILE A 95 1.63 13.01 24.20
N PHE A 96 1.38 13.54 25.40
CA PHE A 96 2.07 13.06 26.59
C PHE A 96 1.40 11.79 27.07
N LEU A 97 2.18 10.73 27.31
CA LEU A 97 1.72 9.48 27.88
C LEU A 97 2.44 9.22 29.20
N ASN A 98 1.68 8.83 30.21
CA ASN A 98 2.20 8.26 31.46
C ASN A 98 2.62 6.80 31.28
N TYR A 99 3.27 6.25 32.29
CA TYR A 99 3.60 4.83 32.34
C TYR A 99 2.33 3.97 32.19
N GLU A 100 2.40 2.94 31.36
CA GLU A 100 1.31 2.02 31.01
C GLU A 100 0.13 2.63 30.24
N GLU A 101 0.22 3.90 29.83
CA GLU A 101 -0.77 4.48 28.93
C GLU A 101 -0.57 4.02 27.48
N VAL A 102 -1.70 3.77 26.82
CA VAL A 102 -1.73 3.21 25.47
C VAL A 102 -1.45 4.29 24.44
N TRP A 103 -0.49 4.00 23.56
CA TRP A 103 -0.20 4.79 22.39
C TRP A 103 -1.00 4.32 21.17
N LYS A 104 -1.12 3.00 20.96
CA LYS A 104 -1.79 2.43 19.79
C LYS A 104 -2.32 1.03 20.03
N TYR A 105 -3.52 0.75 19.52
CA TYR A 105 -3.98 -0.61 19.24
C TYR A 105 -3.72 -0.98 17.78
N GLY A 106 -3.44 -2.24 17.51
CA GLY A 106 -3.21 -2.75 16.16
C GLY A 106 -3.60 -4.21 16.01
N VAL A 107 -3.63 -4.66 14.76
CA VAL A 107 -3.80 -6.07 14.40
C VAL A 107 -2.66 -6.46 13.48
N THR A 108 -2.11 -7.66 13.65
CA THR A 108 -1.07 -8.19 12.78
C THR A 108 -1.21 -9.69 12.61
N THR A 109 -0.82 -10.19 11.43
CA THR A 109 -0.66 -11.63 11.15
C THR A 109 0.79 -12.08 11.26
N GLN A 110 1.72 -11.14 11.53
CA GLN A 110 3.17 -11.35 11.44
C GLN A 110 3.86 -11.34 12.81
N LYS A 111 3.09 -11.21 13.89
CA LYS A 111 3.56 -11.03 15.27
C LYS A 111 4.46 -9.80 15.45
N GLU A 112 4.97 -9.58 16.66
CA GLU A 112 5.88 -8.46 16.95
C GLU A 112 7.09 -8.45 16.01
N LYS A 113 7.81 -9.58 15.87
CA LYS A 113 9.04 -9.63 15.07
C LYS A 113 8.82 -9.39 13.58
N GLY A 114 7.67 -9.76 13.02
CA GLY A 114 7.36 -9.47 11.62
C GLY A 114 6.90 -8.03 11.42
N ARG A 115 6.09 -7.49 12.35
CA ARG A 115 5.61 -6.10 12.31
C ARG A 115 6.72 -5.08 12.61
N TYR A 116 7.58 -5.42 13.58
CA TYR A 116 8.59 -4.59 14.19
C TYR A 116 9.91 -5.37 14.35
N PRO A 117 10.66 -5.62 13.24
CA PRO A 117 11.84 -6.47 13.27
C PRO A 117 12.96 -5.98 14.20
N GLN A 118 13.02 -4.67 14.45
CA GLN A 118 14.00 -4.02 15.32
C GLN A 118 13.39 -3.60 16.67
N GLY A 119 12.21 -4.12 17.01
CA GLY A 119 11.41 -3.67 18.15
C GLY A 119 10.51 -2.47 17.82
N PRO A 120 9.72 -2.00 18.80
CA PRO A 120 8.74 -0.93 18.60
C PRO A 120 9.36 0.32 17.95
N PRO A 121 8.61 1.01 17.07
CA PRO A 121 9.16 2.05 16.20
C PRO A 121 9.59 3.32 16.95
N ILE A 122 9.18 3.46 18.21
CA ILE A 122 9.46 4.61 19.05
C ILE A 122 10.03 4.10 20.37
N PHE A 123 11.15 4.68 20.78
CA PHE A 123 11.78 4.38 22.06
C PHE A 123 10.79 4.61 23.22
N GLY A 124 10.81 3.70 24.20
CA GLY A 124 9.92 3.77 25.35
C GLY A 124 8.56 3.12 25.15
N LEU A 125 8.20 2.66 23.93
CA LEU A 125 7.01 1.83 23.72
C LEU A 125 7.32 0.34 23.91
N LYS A 126 6.33 -0.42 24.38
CA LYS A 126 6.37 -1.88 24.47
C LYS A 126 5.19 -2.49 23.74
N TYR A 127 5.45 -3.60 23.02
CA TYR A 127 4.45 -4.44 22.38
C TYR A 127 3.91 -5.49 23.34
N GLU A 128 2.60 -5.71 23.30
CA GLU A 128 1.90 -6.75 24.06
C GLU A 128 0.65 -7.19 23.28
N ILE A 129 0.29 -8.47 23.41
CA ILE A 129 -0.86 -9.10 22.74
C ILE A 129 -2.03 -9.11 23.71
#